data_AF-A0A8J7I2N6-F1
#
_entry.id   AF-A0A8J7I2N6-F1
#
_cell.length_a   1.000
_cell.length_b   1.000
_cell.length_c   1.000
_cell.angle_alpha   90.00
_cell.angle_beta   90.00
_cell.angle_gamma   90.00
#
_symmetry.space_group_name_H-M   'P 1'
#
loop_
_entity.id
_entity.type
_entity.pdbx_description
1 polymer ?
#
loop_
_entity_poly.entity_id
_entity_poly.type
_entity_poly.pdbx_seq_one_letter_code
_entity_poly.pdbx_strand_id
1 'polypeptide(L)' 'MYDKNDIKTMIDGMSISGVLDILSQVCYEKAEDLRNDWQDPDTAREWEKVGRAVGKIKIKADLY' A
#
# COMPACT_ATOMS: atom_id res chain seq x y z
N MET A 1 -13.71 -12.83 0.71
CA MET A 1 -13.76 -11.38 1.02
C MET A 1 -12.76 -11.19 2.13
N TYR A 2 -11.70 -10.42 1.90
CA TYR A 2 -10.74 -10.17 2.97
C TYR A 2 -11.46 -9.46 4.12
N ASP A 3 -11.35 -9.97 5.33
CA ASP A 3 -11.94 -9.37 6.51
C ASP A 3 -10.86 -8.68 7.37
N LYS A 4 -11.28 -8.03 8.46
CA LYS A 4 -10.34 -7.36 9.35
C LYS A 4 -9.33 -8.32 9.99
N ASN A 5 -9.64 -9.61 10.07
CA ASN A 5 -8.77 -10.63 10.65
C ASN A 5 -7.61 -10.95 9.71
N ASP A 6 -7.81 -10.94 8.39
CA ASP A 6 -6.70 -11.14 7.45
C ASP A 6 -5.63 -10.05 7.60
N ILE A 7 -6.06 -8.79 7.75
CA ILE A 7 -5.15 -7.66 7.98
C ILE A 7 -4.46 -7.79 9.36
N LYS A 8 -5.19 -8.22 10.39
CA LYS A 8 -4.58 -8.48 11.71
C LYS A 8 -3.51 -9.56 11.63
N THR A 9 -3.79 -10.69 10.97
CA THR A 9 -2.82 -11.77 10.79
C THR A 9 -1.57 -11.30 10.03
N MET A 10 -1.72 -10.41 9.05
CA MET A 10 -0.56 -9.79 8.39
C MET A 10 0.25 -8.93 9.36
N ILE A 11 -0.41 -8.09 10.15
CA ILE A 11 0.27 -7.23 11.15
C ILE A 11 1.01 -8.09 12.17
N ASP A 12 0.34 -9.09 12.75
CA ASP A 12 0.91 -10.02 13.74
C ASP A 12 2.14 -10.77 13.18
N GLY A 13 2.18 -11.00 11.86
CA GLY A 13 3.24 -11.75 11.18
C GLY A 13 4.46 -10.94 10.72
N MET A 14 4.38 -9.60 10.66
CA MET A 14 5.51 -8.76 10.24
C MET A 14 5.68 -7.51 11.11
N SER A 15 4.69 -6.62 11.10
CA SER A 15 4.47 -5.41 11.91
C SER A 15 3.56 -4.48 11.11
N ILE A 16 2.98 -3.46 11.76
CA ILE A 16 2.22 -2.43 11.03
C ILE A 16 3.11 -1.68 10.01
N SER A 17 4.38 -1.46 10.31
CA SER A 17 5.31 -0.81 9.38
C SER A 17 5.54 -1.65 8.12
N GLY A 18 5.75 -2.96 8.27
CA GLY A 18 5.90 -3.88 7.14
C GLY A 18 4.65 -3.93 6.25
N VAL A 19 3.46 -3.94 6.86
CA VAL A 19 2.19 -3.91 6.10
C VAL A 19 2.05 -2.61 5.32
N LEU A 20 2.40 -1.45 5.91
CA LEU A 20 2.33 -0.16 5.21
C LEU A 20 3.33 -0.08 4.05
N ASP A 21 4.53 -0.66 4.19
CA ASP A 21 5.51 -0.72 3.10
C ASP A 21 5.00 -1.55 1.93
N ILE A 22 4.36 -2.70 2.20
CA ILE A 22 3.73 -3.52 1.14
C ILE A 22 2.59 -2.76 0.48
N LEU A 23 1.71 -2.12 1.25
CA LEU A 23 0.61 -1.33 0.69
C LEU A 23 1.12 -0.18 -0.20
N SER A 24 2.20 0.48 0.20
CA SER A 24 2.87 1.50 -0.62
C SER A 24 3.35 0.91 -1.95
N GLN A 25 4.01 -0.25 -1.94
CA GLN A 25 4.48 -0.95 -3.14
C GLN A 25 3.32 -1.34 -4.06
N VAL A 26 2.26 -1.94 -3.51
CA VAL A 26 1.05 -2.30 -4.28
C VAL A 26 0.44 -1.08 -4.96
N CYS A 27 0.47 0.10 -4.32
CA CYS A 27 -0.01 1.32 -4.96
C CYS A 27 0.85 1.73 -6.17
N TYR A 28 2.18 1.56 -6.08
CA TYR A 28 3.06 1.85 -7.21
C TYR A 28 2.88 0.85 -8.34
N GLU A 29 2.78 -0.45 -8.04
CA GLU A 29 2.50 -1.50 -9.04
C GLU A 29 1.18 -1.22 -9.76
N LYS A 30 0.11 -0.87 -9.01
CA LYS A 30 -1.17 -0.47 -9.62
C LYS A 30 -1.07 0.75 -10.51
N ALA A 31 -0.23 1.73 -10.15
CA ALA A 31 0.00 2.88 -11.01
C ALA A 31 0.72 2.50 -12.31
N GLU A 32 1.68 1.57 -12.26
CA GLU A 32 2.37 1.05 -13.45
C GLU A 32 1.41 0.27 -14.35
N ASP A 33 0.60 -0.64 -13.79
CA ASP A 33 -0.43 -1.38 -14.53
C ASP A 33 -1.38 -0.40 -15.26
N LEU A 34 -1.88 0.62 -14.56
CA LEU A 34 -2.80 1.60 -15.13
C LEU A 34 -2.18 2.40 -16.26
N ARG A 35 -0.89 2.75 -16.13
CA ARG A 35 -0.17 3.53 -17.14
C ARG A 35 0.12 2.70 -18.38
N ASN A 36 0.56 1.47 -18.20
CA ASN A 36 1.09 0.63 -19.27
C ASN A 36 0.00 -0.17 -19.98
N ASP A 37 -0.95 -0.73 -19.23
CA ASP A 37 -1.94 -1.66 -19.76
C ASP A 37 -3.25 -0.96 -20.10
N TRP A 38 -3.69 -0.01 -19.27
CA TRP A 38 -5.02 0.60 -19.38
C TRP A 38 -4.98 2.02 -19.95
N GLN A 39 -3.79 2.55 -20.22
CA GLN A 39 -3.57 3.90 -20.76
C GLN A 39 -4.30 4.99 -19.95
N ASP A 40 -4.36 4.81 -18.62
CA ASP A 40 -5.01 5.72 -17.69
C ASP A 40 -3.97 6.41 -16.78
N PRO A 41 -3.26 7.44 -17.30
CA PRO A 41 -2.21 8.11 -16.56
C PRO A 41 -2.75 8.97 -15.40
N ASP A 42 -4.01 9.40 -15.45
CA ASP A 42 -4.61 10.23 -14.41
C ASP A 42 -4.89 9.39 -13.17
N THR A 43 -5.52 8.23 -13.33
CA THR A 43 -5.73 7.29 -12.21
C THR A 43 -4.39 6.75 -11.71
N ALA A 44 -3.44 6.45 -12.59
CA ALA A 44 -2.09 6.04 -12.19
C ALA A 44 -1.43 7.08 -11.28
N ARG A 45 -1.55 8.37 -11.61
CA ARG A 45 -1.00 9.47 -10.79
C ARG A 45 -1.64 9.54 -9.40
N GLU A 46 -2.94 9.28 -9.29
CA GLU A 46 -3.60 9.22 -7.97
C GLU A 46 -3.09 8.05 -7.14
N TRP A 47 -2.89 6.87 -7.73
CA TRP A 47 -2.26 5.73 -7.05
C TRP A 47 -0.83 6.04 -6.57
N GLU A 48 0.00 6.71 -7.38
CA GLU A 48 1.34 7.12 -6.94
C GLU A 48 1.31 8.12 -5.78
N LYS A 49 0.33 9.03 -5.75
CA LYS A 49 0.13 9.95 -4.63
C LYS A 49 -0.23 9.19 -3.35
N VAL A 50 -1.14 8.22 -3.46
CA VAL A 50 -1.54 7.37 -2.32
C VAL A 50 -0.37 6.53 -1.84
N GLY A 51 0.35 5.83 -2.72
CA GLY A 51 1.53 5.05 -2.37
C GLY A 51 2.58 5.90 -1.66
N ARG A 52 2.86 7.11 -2.18
CA ARG A 52 3.77 8.06 -1.52
C ARG A 52 3.29 8.49 -0.13
N ALA A 53 1.99 8.69 0.06
CA ALA A 53 1.43 9.06 1.35
C ALA A 53 1.54 7.91 2.36
N VAL A 54 1.19 6.69 1.93
CA VAL A 54 1.26 5.46 2.74
C VAL A 54 2.70 5.18 3.17
N GLY A 55 3.67 5.19 2.25
CA GLY A 55 5.09 4.97 2.56
C GLY A 55 5.75 6.09 3.38
N LYS A 56 5.05 7.19 3.64
CA LYS A 56 5.52 8.28 4.52
C LYS A 56 4.85 8.29 5.90
N ILE A 57 3.94 7.35 6.17
CA ILE A 57 3.30 7.25 7.48
C ILE A 57 4.39 6.94 8.52
N LYS A 58 4.58 7.87 9.46
CA LYS A 58 5.54 7.70 10.55
C LYS A 58 4.90 6.94 11.70
N ILE A 59 5.35 5.72 11.93
CA ILE A 59 4.97 4.92 13.09
C ILE A 59 5.90 5.25 14.26
N LYS A 60 5.34 5.80 15.34
CA LYS A 60 6.10 6.27 16.52
C LYS A 60 6.48 5.14 17.49
N ALA A 61 5.77 4.03 17.42
CA ALA A 61 6.05 2.80 18.15
C ALA A 61 5.57 1.67 17.25
N ASP A 62 6.48 0.80 16.80
CA ASP A 62 6.08 -0.33 15.97
C ASP A 62 5.36 -1.33 16.88
N LEU A 63 4.08 -1.53 16.60
CA LEU A 63 3.22 -2.45 17.34
C LEU A 63 3.23 -3.77 16.57
N TYR A 64 3.64 -4.82 17.28
CA TYR A 64 3.55 -6.22 16.84
C TYR A 64 2.19 -6.78 17.23
#